data_AF-A0AAF3EWD0-F1
#
_entry.id   AF-A0AAF3EWD0-F1
#
_cell.length_a   1.000
_cell.length_b   1.000
_cell.length_c   1.000
_cell.angle_alpha   90.00
_cell.angle_beta   90.00
_cell.angle_gamma   90.00
#
_symmetry.space_group_name_H-M   'P 1'
#
loop_
_entity.id
_entity.type
_entity.pdbx_description
1 polymer ?
#
loop_
_entity_poly.entity_id
_entity_poly.type
_entity_poly.pdbx_seq_one_letter_code
_entity_poly.pdbx_strand_id
1 'polypeptide(L)'
;MNTFLLVVLVFSISIAAEELSRKELLSLLNVNASRSVDESRNEEQLSPDSFTDMLMDAKFIKVPEDTPILKIQRTNFLMATKIRESFDARREWPKCWSIGWIRQQSRCGSCWAVAAASMASDRMCINAPYYPMMLSSEDLLSCCGSYCGNGCSGGWPDKALNWWATNGLVTGTDYSDHQGCRPYTVPTCSWHNGVYSFPYDGTYRACPETFSVPQCYQQCQNGYFRNYTQDKYYGQPAYHVRPDVSAIQAEILEHGPVVATFTVYEDFNNFYKREPIYQHRSGGCKRPGGCGHVVKIIGWGVENQIPYWLCANSWGTQWGDGGFFRIRRGTNECGIEANVVAAMPRK
;
A
#
# COMPACT_ATOMS: atom_id res chain seq x y z
N MET A 1 -50.27 -24.04 -26.80
CA MET A 1 -48.92 -24.17 -27.39
C MET A 1 -48.26 -22.80 -27.60
N ASN A 2 -48.22 -21.93 -26.57
CA ASN A 2 -47.66 -20.57 -26.71
C ASN A 2 -46.97 -20.00 -25.46
N THR A 3 -47.01 -20.67 -24.30
CA THR A 3 -46.32 -20.20 -23.08
C THR A 3 -44.89 -20.75 -22.98
N PHE A 4 -44.62 -21.94 -23.53
CA PHE A 4 -43.30 -22.57 -23.51
C PHE A 4 -42.29 -21.90 -24.46
N LEU A 5 -42.74 -21.37 -25.60
CA LEU A 5 -41.86 -20.67 -26.56
C LEU A 5 -41.36 -19.33 -25.98
N LEU A 6 -42.20 -18.62 -25.23
CA LEU A 6 -41.84 -17.33 -24.63
C LEU A 6 -40.80 -17.47 -23.50
N VAL A 7 -40.91 -18.52 -22.67
CA VAL A 7 -39.96 -18.75 -21.56
C VAL A 7 -38.59 -19.16 -22.10
N VAL A 8 -38.53 -19.98 -23.15
CA VAL A 8 -37.26 -20.35 -23.81
C VAL A 8 -36.61 -19.13 -24.47
N LEU A 9 -37.38 -18.29 -25.18
CA LEU A 9 -36.85 -17.06 -25.78
C LEU A 9 -36.32 -16.07 -24.74
N VAL A 10 -37.01 -15.86 -23.62
CA VAL A 10 -36.57 -14.94 -22.56
C VAL A 10 -35.32 -15.47 -21.84
N PHE A 11 -35.24 -16.77 -21.54
CA PHE A 11 -34.03 -17.37 -20.95
C PHE A 11 -32.84 -17.35 -21.93
N SER A 12 -33.06 -17.63 -23.21
CA SER A 12 -32.01 -17.55 -24.23
C SER A 12 -31.49 -16.12 -24.43
N ILE A 13 -32.35 -15.11 -24.33
CA ILE A 13 -31.94 -13.69 -24.44
C ILE A 13 -31.19 -13.24 -23.18
N SER A 14 -31.60 -13.64 -21.98
CA SER A 14 -30.88 -13.30 -20.74
C SER A 14 -29.50 -13.95 -20.66
N ILE A 15 -29.36 -15.23 -21.05
CA ILE A 15 -28.06 -15.90 -21.10
C ILE A 15 -27.18 -15.28 -22.18
N ALA A 16 -27.71 -14.99 -23.37
CA ALA A 16 -26.96 -14.32 -24.42
C ALA A 16 -26.50 -12.91 -24.02
N ALA A 17 -27.30 -12.16 -23.25
CA ALA A 17 -26.95 -10.82 -22.77
C ALA A 17 -25.87 -10.83 -21.67
N GLU A 18 -25.91 -11.80 -20.74
CA GLU A 18 -24.82 -12.00 -19.76
C GLU A 18 -23.52 -12.50 -20.43
N GLU A 19 -23.64 -13.32 -21.48
CA GLU A 19 -22.49 -13.83 -22.22
C GLU A 19 -21.86 -12.76 -23.13
N LEU A 20 -22.66 -11.84 -23.68
CA LEU A 20 -22.18 -10.69 -24.44
C LEU A 20 -21.47 -9.68 -23.52
N SER A 21 -22.05 -9.34 -22.36
CA SER A 21 -21.42 -8.39 -21.42
C SER A 21 -20.14 -8.96 -20.80
N ARG A 22 -20.07 -10.28 -20.59
CA ARG A 22 -18.84 -10.96 -20.13
C ARG A 22 -17.77 -11.02 -21.22
N LYS A 23 -18.13 -11.22 -22.50
CA LYS A 23 -17.20 -11.15 -23.63
C LYS A 23 -16.67 -9.72 -23.82
N GLU A 24 -17.50 -8.70 -23.61
CA GLU A 24 -17.08 -7.29 -23.64
C GLU A 24 -16.17 -6.94 -22.45
N LEU A 25 -16.49 -7.40 -21.23
CA LEU A 25 -15.64 -7.20 -20.04
C LEU A 25 -14.29 -7.93 -20.16
N LEU A 26 -14.26 -9.14 -20.73
CA LEU A 26 -13.02 -9.86 -21.01
C LEU A 26 -12.23 -9.25 -22.17
N SER A 27 -12.90 -8.63 -23.14
CA SER A 27 -12.23 -7.86 -24.19
C SER A 27 -11.57 -6.60 -23.64
N LEU A 28 -12.20 -5.89 -22.68
CA LEU A 28 -11.59 -4.76 -21.97
C LEU A 28 -10.44 -5.17 -21.03
N LEU A 29 -10.49 -6.38 -20.47
CA LEU A 29 -9.39 -6.93 -19.66
C LEU A 29 -8.23 -7.47 -20.51
N ASN A 30 -8.47 -7.94 -21.74
CA ASN A 30 -7.44 -8.46 -22.65
C ASN A 30 -6.82 -7.40 -23.59
N VAL A 31 -7.47 -6.26 -23.84
CA VAL A 31 -6.90 -5.20 -24.71
C VAL A 31 -5.75 -4.44 -24.04
N ASN A 32 -5.57 -4.55 -22.71
CA ASN A 32 -4.39 -4.01 -22.01
C ASN A 32 -3.29 -5.05 -21.72
N ALA A 33 -3.49 -6.33 -22.07
CA ALA A 33 -2.51 -7.40 -21.81
C ALA A 33 -1.53 -7.65 -22.97
N SER A 34 -1.70 -6.97 -24.11
CA SER A 34 -0.78 -7.11 -25.26
C SER A 34 -0.91 -5.91 -26.20
N ARG A 35 -0.43 -4.74 -25.78
CA ARG A 35 -0.02 -3.71 -26.73
C ARG A 35 1.50 -3.79 -26.86
N SER A 36 1.91 -4.13 -28.06
CA SER A 36 3.27 -4.20 -28.57
C SER A 36 4.24 -3.30 -27.81
N VAL A 37 5.37 -3.88 -27.41
CA VAL A 37 6.59 -3.16 -27.06
C VAL A 37 6.90 -2.21 -28.21
N ASP A 38 6.49 -0.96 -28.07
CA ASP A 38 6.98 0.12 -28.91
C ASP A 38 8.39 0.44 -28.38
N GLU A 39 9.38 -0.02 -29.13
CA GLU A 39 10.83 0.12 -28.90
C GLU A 39 11.34 1.58 -28.99
N SER A 40 10.47 2.57 -28.78
CA SER A 40 10.83 3.98 -28.76
C SER A 40 10.31 4.74 -27.53
N ARG A 41 10.26 4.09 -26.35
CA ARG A 41 10.33 4.87 -25.11
C ARG A 41 11.74 5.43 -25.03
N ASN A 42 11.88 6.70 -25.42
CA ASN A 42 12.97 7.55 -24.94
C ASN A 42 13.24 7.17 -23.48
N GLU A 43 14.47 6.75 -23.20
CA GLU A 43 14.97 6.42 -21.87
C GLU A 43 14.77 7.64 -20.97
N GLU A 44 13.59 7.81 -20.39
CA GLU A 44 13.41 8.78 -19.32
C GLU A 44 14.07 8.19 -18.09
N GLN A 45 15.36 8.46 -18.00
CA GLN A 45 16.25 8.19 -16.90
C GLN A 45 15.61 8.80 -15.63
N LEU A 46 14.89 7.97 -14.86
CA LEU A 46 14.47 8.32 -13.50
C LEU A 46 15.70 8.87 -12.77
N SER A 47 15.66 10.15 -12.38
CA SER A 47 16.79 10.83 -11.75
C SER A 47 17.40 9.97 -10.62
N PRO A 48 18.73 9.69 -10.65
CA PRO A 48 19.41 8.86 -9.67
C PRO A 48 19.29 9.32 -8.21
N ASP A 49 19.00 10.60 -7.96
CA ASP A 49 19.13 11.21 -6.63
C ASP A 49 17.82 11.72 -6.02
N SER A 50 16.67 11.54 -6.67
CA SER A 50 15.42 12.24 -6.31
C SER A 50 14.42 11.47 -5.42
N PHE A 51 14.74 10.23 -5.01
CA PHE A 51 13.81 9.43 -4.19
C PHE A 51 14.02 9.60 -2.68
N THR A 52 15.12 10.24 -2.27
CA THR A 52 15.46 10.46 -0.85
C THR A 52 14.39 11.28 -0.13
N ASP A 53 13.72 12.22 -0.80
CA ASP A 53 12.64 13.02 -0.22
C ASP A 53 11.35 12.23 0.05
N MET A 54 11.26 11.00 -0.48
CA MET A 54 10.18 10.05 -0.19
C MET A 54 10.54 9.12 0.98
N LEU A 55 11.75 9.21 1.52
CA LEU A 55 12.21 8.41 2.65
C LEU A 55 12.04 9.16 3.97
N MET A 56 12.00 8.39 5.05
CA MET A 56 11.95 8.89 6.42
C MET A 56 13.28 8.74 7.15
N ASP A 57 13.46 9.46 8.25
CA ASP A 57 14.64 9.27 9.12
C ASP A 57 14.76 7.81 9.57
N ALA A 58 15.99 7.29 9.60
CA ALA A 58 16.27 5.93 10.05
C ALA A 58 15.91 5.70 11.52
N LYS A 59 15.74 6.75 12.34
CA LYS A 59 15.25 6.58 13.73
C LYS A 59 13.86 5.95 13.80
N PHE A 60 13.06 6.07 12.73
CA PHE A 60 11.70 5.54 12.66
C PHE A 60 11.62 4.08 12.19
N ILE A 61 12.74 3.45 11.78
CA ILE A 61 12.76 2.01 11.46
C ILE A 61 12.87 1.14 12.72
N LYS A 62 13.33 1.72 13.83
CA LYS A 62 13.48 1.02 15.10
C LYS A 62 12.22 1.16 15.93
N VAL A 63 11.87 0.07 16.61
CA VAL A 63 10.81 0.06 17.63
C VAL A 63 11.26 0.95 18.79
N PRO A 64 10.44 1.92 19.26
CA PRO A 64 10.74 2.66 20.48
C PRO A 64 10.87 1.70 21.67
N GLU A 65 11.91 1.85 22.50
CA GLU A 65 12.22 0.93 23.63
C GLU A 65 11.04 0.77 24.61
N ASP A 66 10.21 1.81 24.75
CA ASP A 66 9.04 1.83 25.64
C ASP A 66 7.78 1.23 25.00
N THR A 67 7.85 0.69 23.79
CA THR A 67 6.69 0.02 23.17
C THR A 67 6.49 -1.27 23.95
N PRO A 68 5.45 -1.37 24.80
CA PRO A 68 5.23 -2.59 25.53
C PRO A 68 5.03 -3.66 24.46
N ILE A 69 5.87 -4.70 24.48
CA ILE A 69 5.83 -5.85 23.57
C ILE A 69 4.52 -6.56 23.86
N LEU A 70 3.40 -5.96 23.43
CA LEU A 70 2.07 -6.41 23.72
C LEU A 70 1.83 -7.58 22.79
N LYS A 71 2.13 -8.74 23.37
CA LYS A 71 1.79 -10.09 22.91
C LYS A 71 2.32 -10.36 21.50
N ILE A 72 3.55 -10.90 21.42
CA ILE A 72 3.89 -11.79 20.31
C ILE A 72 2.74 -12.81 20.21
N GLN A 73 1.88 -12.65 19.21
CA GLN A 73 0.81 -13.61 18.99
C GLN A 73 1.49 -14.89 18.52
N ARG A 74 1.56 -15.88 19.41
CA ARG A 74 1.82 -17.26 18.98
C ARG A 74 0.55 -17.69 18.26
N THR A 75 0.53 -17.53 16.95
CA THR A 75 -0.54 -18.10 16.14
C THR A 75 -0.48 -19.62 16.33
N ASN A 76 -1.51 -20.18 16.97
CA ASN A 76 -1.69 -21.65 17.05
C ASN A 76 -1.80 -22.28 15.66
N PHE A 77 -2.02 -21.46 14.63
CA PHE A 77 -2.03 -21.80 13.21
C PHE A 77 -0.72 -22.47 12.73
N LEU A 78 0.44 -22.10 13.30
CA LEU A 78 1.75 -22.63 12.90
C LEU A 78 1.90 -24.15 13.07
N MET A 79 1.09 -24.78 13.92
CA MET A 79 1.15 -26.24 14.16
C MET A 79 0.24 -27.05 13.21
N ALA A 80 -0.76 -26.42 12.57
CA ALA A 80 -1.81 -27.14 11.85
C ALA A 80 -1.73 -27.00 10.31
N THR A 81 -1.09 -25.94 9.79
CA THR A 81 -1.16 -25.61 8.37
C THR A 81 0.23 -25.52 7.74
N LYS A 82 0.50 -26.36 6.74
CA LYS A 82 1.71 -26.22 5.91
C LYS A 82 1.63 -24.89 5.15
N ILE A 83 2.53 -23.97 5.46
CA ILE A 83 2.64 -22.68 4.75
C ILE A 83 2.91 -22.97 3.27
N ARG A 84 2.07 -22.38 2.39
CA ARG A 84 2.19 -22.53 0.93
C ARG A 84 3.50 -21.90 0.43
N GLU A 85 4.07 -22.45 -0.65
CA GLU A 85 5.30 -21.90 -1.24
C GLU A 85 5.12 -20.47 -1.75
N SER A 86 3.93 -20.16 -2.28
CA SER A 86 3.53 -18.83 -2.70
C SER A 86 2.15 -18.45 -2.18
N PHE A 87 1.94 -17.15 -2.00
CA PHE A 87 0.70 -16.55 -1.57
C PHE A 87 0.59 -15.11 -2.07
N ASP A 88 -0.60 -14.72 -2.49
CA ASP A 88 -0.92 -13.36 -2.92
C ASP A 88 -2.30 -12.98 -2.35
N ALA A 89 -2.32 -12.03 -1.42
CA ALA A 89 -3.53 -11.59 -0.74
C ALA A 89 -4.62 -11.10 -1.72
N ARG A 90 -4.24 -10.60 -2.90
CA ARG A 90 -5.20 -10.14 -3.92
C ARG A 90 -6.00 -11.30 -4.50
N ARG A 91 -5.39 -12.50 -4.55
CA ARG A 91 -6.04 -13.72 -5.03
C ARG A 91 -6.86 -14.39 -3.94
N GLU A 92 -6.41 -14.32 -2.69
CA GLU A 92 -7.12 -14.89 -1.55
C GLU A 92 -8.39 -14.09 -1.21
N TRP A 93 -8.32 -12.75 -1.27
CA TRP A 93 -9.46 -11.86 -0.99
C TRP A 93 -9.82 -10.98 -2.20
N PRO A 94 -10.36 -11.55 -3.30
CA PRO A 94 -10.58 -10.83 -4.55
C PRO A 94 -11.67 -9.73 -4.47
N LYS A 95 -12.55 -9.80 -3.47
CA LYS A 95 -13.55 -8.73 -3.21
C LYS A 95 -12.92 -7.48 -2.58
N CYS A 96 -11.71 -7.61 -2.04
CA CYS A 96 -10.99 -6.53 -1.37
C CYS A 96 -9.98 -5.88 -2.30
N TRP A 97 -10.50 -5.05 -3.22
CA TRP A 97 -9.69 -4.34 -4.21
C TRP A 97 -8.62 -3.42 -3.59
N SER A 98 -8.82 -2.95 -2.35
CA SER A 98 -7.84 -2.10 -1.64
C SER A 98 -6.47 -2.78 -1.47
N ILE A 99 -6.43 -4.12 -1.43
CA ILE A 99 -5.19 -4.89 -1.26
C ILE A 99 -4.24 -4.60 -2.42
N GLY A 100 -4.77 -4.53 -3.63
CA GLY A 100 -4.03 -4.22 -4.85
C GLY A 100 -3.90 -2.73 -5.15
N TRP A 101 -4.47 -1.84 -4.32
CA TRP A 101 -4.42 -0.41 -4.56
C TRP A 101 -3.06 0.19 -4.14
N ILE A 102 -2.31 0.68 -5.12
CA ILE A 102 -1.02 1.35 -4.90
C ILE A 102 -1.26 2.84 -4.64
N ARG A 103 -0.82 3.28 -3.46
CA ARG A 103 -0.91 4.68 -3.03
C ARG A 103 0.29 5.50 -3.50
N GLN A 104 0.17 6.83 -3.46
CA GLN A 104 1.26 7.75 -3.76
C GLN A 104 1.48 8.73 -2.60
N GLN A 105 2.61 8.61 -1.91
CA GLN A 105 2.98 9.50 -0.81
C GLN A 105 3.59 10.83 -1.29
N SER A 106 4.04 10.88 -2.55
CA SER A 106 4.73 12.02 -3.17
C SER A 106 6.07 12.36 -2.48
N ARG A 107 6.62 13.57 -2.66
CA ARG A 107 7.88 14.02 -2.03
C ARG A 107 7.69 14.41 -0.55
N CYS A 108 7.17 13.47 0.22
CA CYS A 108 6.93 13.57 1.66
C CYS A 108 7.24 12.19 2.26
N GLY A 109 8.06 12.11 3.30
CA GLY A 109 8.38 10.88 4.03
C GLY A 109 7.23 10.36 4.91
N SER A 110 6.00 10.35 4.37
CA SER A 110 4.76 9.90 5.02
C SER A 110 4.45 8.42 4.81
N CYS A 111 5.41 7.62 4.31
CA CYS A 111 5.24 6.18 4.09
C CYS A 111 4.68 5.42 5.30
N TRP A 112 5.06 5.82 6.52
CA TRP A 112 4.53 5.30 7.78
C TRP A 112 3.00 5.45 7.90
N ALA A 113 2.44 6.60 7.50
CA ALA A 113 1.00 6.87 7.53
C ALA A 113 0.29 6.21 6.34
N VAL A 114 0.89 6.29 5.15
CA VAL A 114 0.33 5.72 3.92
C VAL A 114 0.24 4.20 3.99
N ALA A 115 1.30 3.53 4.43
CA ALA A 115 1.32 2.08 4.59
C ALA A 115 0.35 1.61 5.69
N ALA A 116 0.30 2.31 6.85
CA ALA A 116 -0.61 1.98 7.95
C ALA A 116 -2.08 2.12 7.52
N ALA A 117 -2.47 3.24 6.89
CA ALA A 117 -3.82 3.44 6.39
C ALA A 117 -4.18 2.43 5.28
N SER A 118 -3.23 2.09 4.41
CA SER A 118 -3.40 1.07 3.36
C SER A 118 -3.68 -0.31 3.96
N MET A 119 -2.87 -0.75 4.93
CA MET A 119 -3.05 -2.01 5.63
C MET A 119 -4.36 -2.06 6.42
N ALA A 120 -4.72 -0.97 7.11
CA ALA A 120 -5.97 -0.89 7.85
C ALA A 120 -7.19 -0.96 6.90
N SER A 121 -7.11 -0.34 5.72
CA SER A 121 -8.15 -0.44 4.66
C SER A 121 -8.37 -1.90 4.23
N ASP A 122 -7.28 -2.63 4.01
CA ASP A 122 -7.32 -4.04 3.61
C ASP A 122 -7.95 -4.91 4.67
N ARG A 123 -7.51 -4.77 5.91
CA ARG A 123 -8.04 -5.59 7.01
C ARG A 123 -9.49 -5.26 7.33
N MET A 124 -9.91 -3.99 7.18
CA MET A 124 -11.32 -3.63 7.25
C MET A 124 -12.13 -4.40 6.20
N CYS A 125 -11.68 -4.43 4.95
CA CYS A 125 -12.35 -5.20 3.92
C CYS A 125 -12.33 -6.71 4.21
N ILE A 126 -11.20 -7.28 4.61
CA ILE A 126 -11.10 -8.72 4.89
C ILE A 126 -12.09 -9.15 5.97
N ASN A 127 -12.32 -8.30 6.99
CA ASN A 127 -13.28 -8.56 8.06
C ASN A 127 -14.72 -8.16 7.72
N ALA A 128 -14.92 -7.30 6.72
CA ALA A 128 -16.23 -6.85 6.23
C ALA A 128 -16.25 -6.73 4.68
N PRO A 129 -16.21 -7.85 3.94
CA PRO A 129 -15.89 -7.87 2.50
C PRO A 129 -16.93 -7.22 1.59
N TYR A 130 -18.09 -6.85 2.12
CA TYR A 130 -19.16 -6.15 1.39
C TYR A 130 -19.07 -4.62 1.52
N TYR A 131 -18.12 -4.11 2.30
CA TYR A 131 -17.92 -2.68 2.53
C TYR A 131 -16.44 -2.28 2.36
N PRO A 132 -15.83 -2.54 1.18
CA PRO A 132 -14.46 -2.11 0.94
C PRO A 132 -14.37 -0.58 1.00
N MET A 133 -13.36 -0.09 1.71
CA MET A 133 -13.16 1.34 1.90
C MET A 133 -11.68 1.67 1.97
N MET A 134 -11.37 2.94 1.71
CA MET A 134 -10.02 3.48 1.84
C MET A 134 -10.00 4.39 3.05
N LEU A 135 -9.21 4.00 4.07
CA LEU A 135 -8.92 4.87 5.20
C LEU A 135 -7.92 5.95 4.80
N SER A 136 -8.10 7.13 5.35
CA SER A 136 -7.39 8.34 5.00
C SER A 136 -5.97 8.34 5.57
N SER A 137 -4.97 8.31 4.68
CA SER A 137 -3.59 8.61 5.03
C SER A 137 -3.39 10.08 5.39
N GLU A 138 -4.21 10.98 4.86
CA GLU A 138 -4.23 12.42 5.17
C GLU A 138 -4.59 12.68 6.63
N ASP A 139 -5.64 12.02 7.11
CA ASP A 139 -6.11 12.16 8.48
C ASP A 139 -5.04 11.69 9.47
N LEU A 140 -4.38 10.57 9.16
CA LEU A 140 -3.29 10.04 9.96
C LEU A 140 -2.04 10.94 9.92
N LEU A 141 -1.62 11.36 8.71
CA LEU A 141 -0.44 12.21 8.50
C LEU A 141 -0.58 13.57 9.20
N SER A 142 -1.72 14.23 9.02
CA SER A 142 -1.93 15.61 9.49
C SER A 142 -2.31 15.68 10.96
N CYS A 143 -3.10 14.74 11.48
CA CYS A 143 -3.71 14.87 12.82
C CYS A 143 -3.03 14.07 13.93
N CYS A 144 -2.20 13.08 13.63
CA CYS A 144 -1.52 12.33 14.67
C CYS A 144 -0.45 13.16 15.42
N GLY A 145 0.16 14.12 14.72
CA GLY A 145 1.16 15.01 15.29
C GLY A 145 2.37 14.27 15.85
N SER A 146 2.95 14.83 16.92
CA SER A 146 4.19 14.33 17.55
C SER A 146 4.05 12.92 18.15
N TYR A 147 2.83 12.43 18.36
CA TYR A 147 2.60 11.06 18.83
C TYR A 147 3.09 10.02 17.80
N CYS A 148 2.84 10.27 16.51
CA CYS A 148 3.31 9.37 15.44
C CYS A 148 4.72 9.69 14.95
N GLY A 149 5.21 10.92 15.16
CA GLY A 149 6.53 11.34 14.71
C GLY A 149 6.51 12.76 14.15
N ASN A 150 7.22 12.96 13.04
CA ASN A 150 7.51 14.27 12.46
C ASN A 150 6.91 14.43 11.05
N GLY A 151 5.71 13.88 10.81
CA GLY A 151 4.99 14.03 9.54
C GLY A 151 5.81 13.57 8.33
N CYS A 152 6.13 14.49 7.42
CA CYS A 152 6.91 14.23 6.21
C CYS A 152 8.40 13.94 6.45
N SER A 153 8.92 14.12 7.67
CA SER A 153 10.28 13.68 8.02
C SER A 153 10.32 12.22 8.51
N GLY A 154 9.15 11.62 8.76
CA GLY A 154 9.02 10.25 9.22
C GLY A 154 8.14 10.06 10.45
N GLY A 155 7.79 8.81 10.72
CA GLY A 155 6.95 8.42 11.83
C GLY A 155 6.95 6.91 12.06
N TRP A 156 6.44 6.49 13.21
CA TRP A 156 6.41 5.10 13.64
C TRP A 156 5.10 4.42 13.23
N PRO A 157 5.13 3.31 12.47
CA PRO A 157 3.91 2.63 12.01
C PRO A 157 3.06 2.04 13.16
N ASP A 158 3.67 1.60 14.26
CA ASP A 158 2.95 1.11 15.45
C ASP A 158 2.18 2.24 16.16
N LYS A 159 2.77 3.44 16.28
CA LYS A 159 2.05 4.62 16.78
C LYS A 159 0.93 5.01 15.83
N ALA A 160 1.15 4.92 14.53
CA ALA A 160 0.14 5.20 13.52
C ALA A 160 -1.08 4.27 13.63
N LEU A 161 -0.85 2.97 13.83
CA LEU A 161 -1.90 1.99 14.04
C LEU A 161 -2.55 2.10 15.44
N ASN A 162 -1.80 2.50 16.47
CA ASN A 162 -2.38 2.82 17.78
C ASN A 162 -3.27 4.06 17.73
N TRP A 163 -2.92 5.07 16.94
CA TRP A 163 -3.79 6.21 16.67
C TRP A 163 -5.09 5.78 16.00
N TRP A 164 -5.02 4.85 15.03
CA TRP A 164 -6.21 4.24 14.46
C TRP A 164 -7.08 3.54 15.52
N ALA A 165 -6.48 2.92 16.53
CA ALA A 165 -7.22 2.30 17.63
C ALA A 165 -7.92 3.32 18.56
N THR A 166 -7.23 4.40 18.93
CA THR A 166 -7.71 5.36 19.95
C THR A 166 -8.56 6.48 19.36
N ASN A 167 -8.18 7.01 18.20
CA ASN A 167 -8.79 8.19 17.59
C ASN A 167 -9.63 7.84 16.36
N GLY A 168 -9.36 6.69 15.74
CA GLY A 168 -9.97 6.28 14.48
C GLY A 168 -9.46 7.09 13.28
N LEU A 169 -9.71 6.57 12.09
CA LEU A 169 -9.42 7.23 10.82
C LEU A 169 -10.70 7.42 10.03
N VAL A 170 -10.82 8.55 9.35
CA VAL A 170 -11.89 8.76 8.36
C VAL A 170 -11.55 8.12 7.03
N THR A 171 -12.50 8.03 6.10
CA THR A 171 -12.24 7.60 4.73
C THR A 171 -11.45 8.65 3.94
N GLY A 172 -10.65 8.21 2.98
CA GLY A 172 -9.86 9.09 2.12
C GLY A 172 -9.00 8.33 1.12
N THR A 173 -9.17 8.63 -0.16
CA THR A 173 -8.35 8.08 -1.25
C THR A 173 -7.08 8.90 -1.49
N ASP A 174 -6.29 8.51 -2.50
CA ASP A 174 -5.16 9.31 -2.96
C ASP A 174 -5.60 10.62 -3.60
N TYR A 175 -4.62 11.51 -3.84
CA TYR A 175 -4.84 12.83 -4.40
C TYR A 175 -5.58 12.79 -5.72
N SER A 176 -5.34 11.82 -6.61
CA SER A 176 -6.01 11.75 -7.91
C SER A 176 -7.53 11.58 -7.83
N ASP A 177 -8.01 10.78 -6.89
CA ASP A 177 -9.39 10.30 -6.87
C ASP A 177 -10.34 11.24 -6.14
N HIS A 178 -9.83 12.01 -5.17
CA HIS A 178 -10.61 12.99 -4.39
C HIS A 178 -11.87 12.42 -3.70
N GLN A 179 -11.85 11.15 -3.28
CA GLN A 179 -12.99 10.49 -2.62
C GLN A 179 -12.79 10.28 -1.12
N GLY A 180 -13.90 10.11 -0.40
CA GLY A 180 -13.95 9.93 1.05
C GLY A 180 -14.05 11.24 1.82
N CYS A 181 -14.00 11.17 3.15
CA CYS A 181 -14.05 12.34 4.02
C CYS A 181 -12.81 13.24 3.85
N ARG A 182 -11.60 12.67 3.88
CA ARG A 182 -10.34 13.40 3.75
C ARG A 182 -9.40 12.70 2.76
N PRO A 183 -9.54 12.93 1.44
CA PRO A 183 -8.56 12.46 0.46
C PRO A 183 -7.19 13.10 0.70
N TYR A 184 -6.13 12.46 0.20
CA TYR A 184 -4.76 12.94 0.32
C TYR A 184 -4.58 14.28 -0.38
N THR A 185 -3.99 15.26 0.31
CA THR A 185 -3.92 16.64 -0.21
C THR A 185 -2.60 16.95 -0.91
N VAL A 186 -1.57 16.13 -0.71
CA VAL A 186 -0.28 16.28 -1.38
C VAL A 186 -0.41 15.78 -2.83
N PRO A 187 -0.14 16.63 -3.84
CA PRO A 187 -0.26 16.24 -5.25
C PRO A 187 0.58 15.02 -5.63
N THR A 188 0.05 14.23 -6.55
CA THR A 188 0.76 13.09 -7.17
C THR A 188 1.92 13.62 -8.01
N CYS A 189 3.12 13.60 -7.43
CA CYS A 189 4.35 13.90 -8.16
C CYS A 189 4.83 12.69 -8.94
N SER A 190 4.91 12.83 -10.25
CA SER A 190 5.43 11.82 -11.16
C SER A 190 6.54 12.40 -12.02
N TRP A 191 7.44 11.53 -12.47
CA TRP A 191 8.48 11.90 -13.42
C TRP A 191 7.84 12.24 -14.77
N HIS A 192 8.04 13.47 -15.25
CA HIS A 192 7.50 13.94 -16.52
C HIS A 192 8.40 15.03 -17.11
N ASN A 193 8.91 14.81 -18.33
CA ASN A 193 9.82 15.70 -19.06
C ASN A 193 11.07 16.08 -18.25
N GLY A 194 11.72 15.11 -17.63
CA GLY A 194 12.97 15.31 -16.90
C GLY A 194 12.83 15.99 -15.52
N VAL A 195 11.61 16.21 -15.05
CA VAL A 195 11.34 16.80 -13.72
C VAL A 195 10.17 16.10 -13.03
N TYR A 196 10.22 15.95 -11.71
CA TYR A 196 9.03 15.56 -10.95
C TYR A 196 8.01 16.70 -11.01
N SER A 197 6.84 16.44 -11.59
CA SER A 197 5.78 17.43 -11.73
C SER A 197 4.40 16.82 -11.48
N PHE A 198 3.43 17.70 -11.25
CA PHE A 198 2.03 17.33 -11.05
C PHE A 198 1.12 18.20 -11.95
N PRO A 199 -0.02 17.66 -12.43
CA PRO A 199 -0.99 18.43 -13.19
C PRO A 199 -1.57 19.58 -12.37
N TYR A 200 -1.60 20.78 -12.94
CA TYR A 200 -2.21 21.96 -12.35
C TYR A 200 -2.72 22.90 -13.44
N ASP A 201 -4.04 23.14 -13.46
CA ASP A 201 -4.70 24.12 -14.35
C ASP A 201 -4.34 23.94 -15.83
N GLY A 202 -4.49 22.70 -16.33
CA GLY A 202 -4.18 22.35 -17.73
C GLY A 202 -2.68 22.31 -18.08
N THR A 203 -1.80 22.58 -17.12
CA THR A 203 -0.33 22.54 -17.27
C THR A 203 0.31 21.56 -16.26
N TYR A 204 1.64 21.47 -16.25
CA TYR A 204 2.40 20.73 -15.24
C TYR A 204 3.25 21.69 -14.40
N ARG A 205 3.18 21.56 -13.08
CA ARG A 205 4.01 22.31 -12.14
C ARG A 205 5.08 21.42 -11.54
N ALA A 206 6.30 21.93 -11.44
CA ALA A 206 7.38 21.22 -10.76
C ALA A 206 7.04 20.99 -9.29
N CYS A 207 7.35 19.79 -8.81
CA CYS A 207 7.20 19.44 -7.41
C CYS A 207 8.30 20.11 -6.57
N PRO A 208 7.97 20.65 -5.39
CA PRO A 208 8.99 21.08 -4.44
C PRO A 208 9.89 19.91 -4.06
N GLU A 209 11.07 20.20 -3.50
CA GLU A 209 12.00 19.17 -3.03
C GLU A 209 11.35 18.31 -1.95
N THR A 210 10.66 18.94 -1.01
CA THR A 210 9.82 18.26 -0.03
C THR A 210 8.53 19.04 0.20
N PHE A 211 7.44 18.32 0.45
CA PHE A 211 6.18 18.92 0.86
C PHE A 211 6.15 19.13 2.37
N SER A 212 5.52 20.23 2.81
CA SER A 212 5.19 20.43 4.21
C SER A 212 4.06 19.49 4.64
N VAL A 213 4.01 19.20 5.94
CA VAL A 213 2.92 18.42 6.52
C VAL A 213 1.62 19.22 6.37
N PRO A 214 0.57 18.65 5.77
CA PRO A 214 -0.74 19.30 5.72
C PRO A 214 -1.26 19.61 7.12
N GLN A 215 -2.01 20.71 7.26
CA GLN A 215 -2.64 21.06 8.53
C GLN A 215 -3.72 20.03 8.89
N CYS A 216 -3.86 19.73 10.18
CA CYS A 216 -4.94 18.88 10.65
C CYS A 216 -6.28 19.64 10.58
N TYR A 217 -7.16 19.20 9.70
CA TYR A 217 -8.55 19.65 9.68
C TYR A 217 -9.47 18.50 10.09
N GLN A 218 -10.14 18.63 11.24
CA GLN A 218 -11.11 17.64 11.72
C GLN A 218 -12.49 17.84 11.07
N GLN A 219 -12.48 17.98 9.75
CA GLN A 219 -13.64 18.22 8.91
C GLN A 219 -13.49 17.42 7.61
N CYS A 220 -14.60 16.90 7.09
CA CYS A 220 -14.59 16.29 5.77
C CYS A 220 -14.57 17.36 4.67
N GLN A 221 -14.16 16.98 3.47
CA GLN A 221 -14.28 17.83 2.29
C GLN A 221 -15.74 18.24 2.03
N ASN A 222 -15.92 19.41 1.43
CA ASN A 222 -17.24 19.96 1.16
C ASN A 222 -18.07 19.00 0.30
N GLY A 223 -19.36 18.85 0.62
CA GLY A 223 -20.27 17.95 -0.07
C GLY A 223 -20.17 16.47 0.31
N TYR A 224 -19.24 16.08 1.20
CA TYR A 224 -19.22 14.72 1.72
C TYR A 224 -20.41 14.44 2.64
N PHE A 225 -21.03 13.27 2.50
CA PHE A 225 -22.35 12.95 3.08
C PHE A 225 -22.34 12.65 4.59
N ARG A 226 -21.16 12.50 5.20
CA ARG A 226 -20.98 12.32 6.66
C ARG A 226 -20.11 13.41 7.23
N ASN A 227 -20.32 13.71 8.51
CA ASN A 227 -19.41 14.59 9.25
C ASN A 227 -18.16 13.81 9.69
N TYR A 228 -17.07 14.51 9.99
CA TYR A 228 -15.78 13.93 10.36
C TYR A 228 -15.86 12.88 11.47
N THR A 229 -16.60 13.17 12.54
CA THR A 229 -16.76 12.25 13.69
C THR A 229 -17.60 11.01 13.35
N GLN A 230 -18.54 11.13 12.41
CA GLN A 230 -19.42 10.03 11.97
C GLN A 230 -18.73 9.10 10.97
N ASP A 231 -17.68 9.58 10.29
CA ASP A 231 -16.90 8.78 9.35
C ASP A 231 -15.68 8.12 10.00
N LYS A 232 -15.56 8.12 11.34
CA LYS A 232 -14.44 7.50 12.04
C LYS A 232 -14.58 5.98 12.12
N TYR A 233 -13.53 5.30 11.68
CA TYR A 233 -13.35 3.87 11.75
C TYR A 233 -12.18 3.52 12.66
N TYR A 234 -12.37 2.52 13.51
CA TYR A 234 -11.45 2.24 14.63
C TYR A 234 -10.78 0.88 14.48
N GLY A 235 -9.51 0.83 14.88
CA GLY A 235 -8.74 -0.40 15.02
C GLY A 235 -8.71 -0.91 16.46
N GLN A 236 -8.00 -2.00 16.64
CA GLN A 236 -7.48 -2.49 17.91
C GLN A 236 -6.02 -2.02 18.05
N PRO A 237 -5.46 -2.00 19.28
CA PRO A 237 -4.06 -1.64 19.49
C PRO A 237 -3.11 -2.42 18.59
N ALA A 238 -2.05 -1.75 18.12
CA ALA A 238 -1.04 -2.36 17.29
C ALA A 238 -0.22 -3.40 18.06
N TYR A 239 0.31 -4.37 17.32
CA TYR A 239 1.20 -5.40 17.80
C TYR A 239 2.32 -5.68 16.79
N HIS A 240 3.46 -6.12 17.30
CA HIS A 240 4.60 -6.53 16.47
C HIS A 240 4.52 -8.02 16.18
N VAL A 241 4.71 -8.39 14.91
CA VAL A 241 4.86 -9.78 14.50
C VAL A 241 6.28 -10.22 14.84
N ARG A 242 6.43 -11.46 15.33
CA ARG A 242 7.76 -12.02 15.62
C ARG A 242 8.63 -11.94 14.35
N PRO A 243 9.92 -11.54 14.46
CA PRO A 243 10.84 -11.43 13.32
C PRO A 243 11.27 -12.82 12.85
N ASP A 244 10.33 -13.56 12.30
CA ASP A 244 10.42 -14.94 11.87
C ASP A 244 9.56 -15.09 10.62
N VAL A 245 10.15 -15.65 9.57
CA VAL A 245 9.51 -15.80 8.27
C VAL A 245 8.16 -16.52 8.38
N SER A 246 8.10 -17.59 9.16
CA SER A 246 6.87 -18.38 9.31
C SER A 246 5.81 -17.61 10.09
N ALA A 247 6.20 -16.83 11.10
CA ALA A 247 5.28 -15.98 11.85
C ALA A 247 4.68 -14.87 10.97
N ILE A 248 5.51 -14.21 10.15
CA ILE A 248 5.04 -13.18 9.20
C ILE A 248 4.11 -13.79 8.15
N GLN A 249 4.46 -14.95 7.59
CA GLN A 249 3.60 -15.68 6.67
C GLN A 249 2.27 -16.06 7.33
N ALA A 250 2.29 -16.60 8.55
CA ALA A 250 1.09 -17.00 9.28
C ALA A 250 0.17 -15.79 9.57
N GLU A 251 0.74 -14.67 9.99
CA GLU A 251 -0.03 -13.42 10.19
C GLU A 251 -0.73 -12.98 8.91
N ILE A 252 0.00 -13.00 7.78
CA ILE A 252 -0.57 -12.60 6.49
C ILE A 252 -1.65 -13.60 6.04
N LEU A 253 -1.45 -14.92 6.23
CA LEU A 253 -2.45 -15.94 5.90
C LEU A 253 -3.75 -15.74 6.69
N GLU A 254 -3.63 -15.47 7.98
CA GLU A 254 -4.77 -15.45 8.89
C GLU A 254 -5.53 -14.13 8.86
N HIS A 255 -4.81 -13.01 8.71
CA HIS A 255 -5.36 -11.68 8.95
C HIS A 255 -5.15 -10.71 7.78
N GLY A 256 -4.43 -11.12 6.74
CA GLY A 256 -4.13 -10.29 5.59
C GLY A 256 -2.89 -9.40 5.77
N PRO A 257 -2.70 -8.43 4.86
CA PRO A 257 -1.47 -7.64 4.76
C PRO A 257 -0.96 -7.06 6.07
N VAL A 258 0.36 -6.87 6.16
CA VAL A 258 1.07 -6.28 7.31
C VAL A 258 1.94 -5.10 6.83
N VAL A 259 2.37 -4.24 7.74
CA VAL A 259 3.36 -3.19 7.42
C VAL A 259 4.74 -3.58 7.92
N ALA A 260 5.77 -3.28 7.13
CA ALA A 260 7.15 -3.59 7.47
C ALA A 260 8.04 -2.37 7.22
N THR A 261 9.00 -2.15 8.11
CA THR A 261 10.04 -1.15 7.90
C THR A 261 11.30 -1.78 7.33
N PHE A 262 12.00 -1.08 6.45
CA PHE A 262 13.33 -1.50 5.97
C PHE A 262 14.18 -0.29 5.59
N THR A 263 15.47 -0.55 5.36
CA THR A 263 16.41 0.47 4.90
C THR A 263 16.48 0.47 3.38
N VAL A 264 16.31 1.64 2.77
CA VAL A 264 16.44 1.82 1.32
C VAL A 264 17.87 2.26 0.99
N TYR A 265 18.47 1.59 0.02
CA TYR A 265 19.77 1.94 -0.54
C TYR A 265 19.61 2.50 -1.96
N GLU A 266 20.65 3.17 -2.45
CA GLU A 266 20.67 3.79 -3.78
C GLU A 266 20.26 2.83 -4.92
N ASP A 267 20.69 1.58 -4.84
CA ASP A 267 20.41 0.56 -5.85
C ASP A 267 18.93 0.14 -5.93
N PHE A 268 18.11 0.47 -4.92
CA PHE A 268 16.70 0.10 -4.85
C PHE A 268 15.84 0.79 -5.93
N ASN A 269 16.03 2.08 -6.21
CA ASN A 269 15.07 2.84 -7.03
C ASN A 269 14.90 2.29 -8.46
N ASN A 270 15.88 1.56 -8.97
CA ASN A 270 15.89 1.02 -10.33
C ASN A 270 16.25 -0.47 -10.40
N PHE A 271 16.22 -1.20 -9.26
CA PHE A 271 16.64 -2.60 -9.24
C PHE A 271 15.82 -3.46 -10.21
N TYR A 272 14.52 -3.19 -10.33
CA TYR A 272 13.55 -3.95 -11.13
C TYR A 272 13.83 -3.91 -12.64
N LYS A 273 14.69 -3.00 -13.09
CA LYS A 273 15.18 -2.97 -14.48
C LYS A 273 16.23 -4.05 -14.76
N ARG A 274 16.79 -4.65 -13.72
CA ARG A 274 17.93 -5.59 -13.79
C ARG A 274 17.61 -6.94 -13.15
N GLU A 275 16.93 -6.95 -12.02
CA GLU A 275 16.64 -8.14 -11.23
C GLU A 275 15.15 -8.18 -10.86
N PRO A 276 14.49 -9.35 -10.90
CA PRO A 276 13.07 -9.48 -10.52
C PRO A 276 12.84 -9.40 -9.01
N ILE A 277 13.87 -9.69 -8.20
CA ILE A 277 13.84 -9.70 -6.74
C ILE A 277 14.98 -8.81 -6.24
N TYR A 278 14.64 -7.81 -5.43
CA TYR A 278 15.62 -6.92 -4.84
C TYR A 278 16.51 -7.65 -3.83
N GLN A 279 17.81 -7.47 -4.03
CA GLN A 279 18.88 -7.78 -3.11
C GLN A 279 19.82 -6.60 -3.13
N HIS A 280 20.20 -6.08 -1.98
CA HIS A 280 21.17 -4.99 -1.93
C HIS A 280 22.53 -5.49 -2.41
N ARG A 281 23.12 -4.78 -3.38
CA ARG A 281 24.42 -5.08 -3.99
C ARG A 281 25.43 -3.98 -3.72
N SER A 282 24.98 -2.73 -3.81
CA SER A 282 25.88 -1.56 -3.78
C SER A 282 25.15 -0.26 -3.50
N GLY A 283 25.92 0.78 -3.20
CA GLY A 283 25.39 2.10 -2.89
C GLY A 283 25.06 2.28 -1.41
N GLY A 284 25.07 3.52 -0.96
CA GLY A 284 24.82 3.86 0.44
C GLY A 284 23.40 4.35 0.68
N CYS A 285 23.15 4.75 1.93
CA CYS A 285 22.05 5.66 2.23
C CYS A 285 22.46 7.10 1.87
N LYS A 286 21.75 7.72 0.93
CA LYS A 286 22.04 9.08 0.42
C LYS A 286 21.30 10.21 1.14
N ARG A 287 20.56 9.92 2.21
CA ARG A 287 19.72 10.90 2.93
C ARG A 287 20.30 11.26 4.31
N PRO A 288 20.51 12.56 4.62
CA PRO A 288 20.77 13.00 5.99
C PRO A 288 19.64 12.60 6.95
N GLY A 289 19.98 12.04 8.11
CA GLY A 289 18.99 11.48 9.05
C GLY A 289 18.56 10.04 8.74
N GLY A 290 19.01 9.46 7.62
CA GLY A 290 18.89 8.05 7.28
C GLY A 290 17.80 7.74 6.24
N CYS A 291 17.78 6.49 5.78
CA CYS A 291 16.99 6.03 4.64
C CYS A 291 15.95 4.98 5.06
N GLY A 292 15.15 5.32 6.07
CA GLY A 292 14.05 4.47 6.50
C GLY A 292 12.90 4.51 5.50
N HIS A 293 12.18 3.39 5.37
CA HIS A 293 10.95 3.31 4.60
C HIS A 293 9.98 2.30 5.20
N VAL A 294 8.68 2.50 4.96
CA VAL A 294 7.61 1.59 5.40
C VAL A 294 6.81 1.14 4.18
N VAL A 295 6.61 -0.17 4.05
CA VAL A 295 5.87 -0.78 2.94
C VAL A 295 4.82 -1.75 3.47
N LYS A 296 3.86 -2.12 2.62
CA LYS A 296 2.85 -3.12 2.92
C LYS A 296 3.25 -4.46 2.30
N ILE A 297 3.43 -5.50 3.12
CA ILE A 297 3.67 -6.87 2.62
C ILE A 297 2.31 -7.54 2.39
N ILE A 298 2.10 -8.03 1.16
CA ILE A 298 0.82 -8.65 0.74
C ILE A 298 0.95 -10.12 0.36
N GLY A 299 2.16 -10.69 0.40
CA GLY A 299 2.37 -12.08 0.03
C GLY A 299 3.84 -12.48 -0.06
N TRP A 300 4.09 -13.65 -0.63
CA TRP A 300 5.42 -14.21 -0.85
C TRP A 300 5.41 -15.20 -2.00
N GLY A 301 6.61 -15.59 -2.43
CA GLY A 301 6.79 -16.67 -3.38
C GLY A 301 8.23 -17.13 -3.45
N VAL A 302 8.51 -17.89 -4.50
CA VAL A 302 9.84 -18.30 -4.93
C VAL A 302 9.90 -18.07 -6.42
N GLU A 303 10.95 -17.41 -6.89
CA GLU A 303 11.23 -17.24 -8.32
C GLU A 303 12.73 -17.46 -8.53
N ASN A 304 13.10 -18.29 -9.51
CA ASN A 304 14.49 -18.68 -9.76
C ASN A 304 15.22 -19.18 -8.50
N GLN A 305 14.53 -19.97 -7.67
CA GLN A 305 15.02 -20.50 -6.37
C GLN A 305 15.28 -19.42 -5.30
N ILE A 306 14.94 -18.16 -5.55
CA ILE A 306 15.09 -17.07 -4.59
C ILE A 306 13.72 -16.83 -3.93
N PRO A 307 13.58 -17.10 -2.62
CA PRO A 307 12.38 -16.75 -1.89
C PRO A 307 12.25 -15.24 -1.75
N TYR A 308 11.03 -14.71 -1.90
CA TYR A 308 10.76 -13.28 -1.80
C TYR A 308 9.51 -12.96 -0.97
N TRP A 309 9.45 -11.73 -0.46
CA TRP A 309 8.23 -11.04 -0.03
C TRP A 309 7.68 -10.22 -1.19
N LEU A 310 6.36 -10.25 -1.38
CA LEU A 310 5.65 -9.39 -2.33
C LEU A 310 5.15 -8.15 -1.59
N CYS A 311 5.66 -6.99 -1.97
CA CYS A 311 5.42 -5.73 -1.29
C CYS A 311 4.72 -4.73 -2.20
N ALA A 312 3.75 -3.99 -1.65
CA ALA A 312 3.19 -2.79 -2.25
C ALA A 312 3.97 -1.58 -1.75
N ASN A 313 4.55 -0.83 -2.68
CA ASN A 313 5.21 0.45 -2.38
C ASN A 313 4.15 1.59 -2.34
N SER A 314 4.60 2.78 -1.97
CA SER A 314 3.78 4.00 -1.89
C SER A 314 4.29 5.11 -2.82
N TRP A 315 4.97 4.73 -3.91
CA TRP A 315 5.55 5.65 -4.90
C TRP A 315 4.76 5.67 -6.22
N GLY A 316 3.48 5.29 -6.17
CA GLY A 316 2.60 5.24 -7.33
C GLY A 316 2.86 4.06 -8.26
N THR A 317 1.94 3.86 -9.20
CA THR A 317 1.94 2.70 -10.12
C THR A 317 2.99 2.75 -11.21
N GLN A 318 3.58 3.93 -11.46
CA GLN A 318 4.64 4.12 -12.45
C GLN A 318 6.01 3.59 -12.00
N TRP A 319 6.18 3.36 -10.69
CA TRP A 319 7.41 2.83 -10.13
C TRP A 319 7.33 1.30 -10.01
N GLY A 320 8.41 0.59 -10.32
CA GLY A 320 8.49 -0.87 -10.13
C GLY A 320 7.54 -1.67 -11.02
N ASP A 321 7.07 -2.80 -10.51
CA ASP A 321 6.10 -3.69 -11.18
C ASP A 321 4.68 -3.20 -10.88
N GLY A 322 4.27 -2.11 -11.54
CA GLY A 322 2.96 -1.48 -11.32
C GLY A 322 2.78 -0.92 -9.91
N GLY A 323 3.87 -0.50 -9.25
CA GLY A 323 3.91 -0.06 -7.84
C GLY A 323 4.28 -1.16 -6.84
N PHE A 324 4.38 -2.41 -7.28
CA PHE A 324 4.82 -3.52 -6.46
C PHE A 324 6.32 -3.79 -6.65
N PHE A 325 6.89 -4.50 -5.68
CA PHE A 325 8.23 -5.04 -5.78
C PHE A 325 8.35 -6.35 -5.01
N ARG A 326 9.39 -7.11 -5.34
CA ARG A 326 9.78 -8.32 -4.63
C ARG A 326 11.12 -8.08 -3.96
N ILE A 327 11.26 -8.46 -2.69
CA ILE A 327 12.51 -8.37 -1.92
C ILE A 327 12.84 -9.73 -1.32
N ARG A 328 14.13 -10.07 -1.27
CA ARG A 328 14.57 -11.37 -0.76
C ARG A 328 14.05 -11.63 0.66
N ARG A 329 13.50 -12.83 0.86
CA ARG A 329 12.93 -13.32 2.12
C ARG A 329 13.87 -14.34 2.77
N GLY A 330 13.88 -14.37 4.10
CA GLY A 330 14.62 -15.34 4.92
C GLY A 330 16.06 -14.96 5.23
N THR A 331 16.49 -13.77 4.81
CA THR A 331 17.81 -13.21 5.14
C THR A 331 17.70 -11.89 5.90
N ASN A 332 16.49 -11.49 6.31
CA ASN A 332 16.21 -10.16 6.83
C ASN A 332 16.80 -9.04 5.94
N GLU A 333 16.63 -9.19 4.62
CA GLU A 333 17.19 -8.29 3.61
C GLU A 333 16.82 -6.84 3.93
N CYS A 334 17.83 -5.98 4.08
CA CYS A 334 17.67 -4.58 4.46
C CYS A 334 16.87 -4.32 5.76
N GLY A 335 16.71 -5.34 6.62
CA GLY A 335 15.94 -5.26 7.85
C GLY A 335 14.43 -5.47 7.70
N ILE A 336 13.93 -5.87 6.52
CA ILE A 336 12.48 -5.97 6.22
C ILE A 336 11.70 -6.91 7.15
N GLU A 337 12.37 -7.87 7.80
CA GLU A 337 11.75 -8.84 8.71
C GLU A 337 11.88 -8.44 10.18
N ALA A 338 12.69 -7.41 10.49
CA ALA A 338 13.03 -7.03 11.85
C ALA A 338 11.89 -6.28 12.58
N ASN A 339 11.11 -5.49 11.85
CA ASN A 339 10.03 -4.68 12.41
C ASN A 339 8.81 -4.74 11.50
N VAL A 340 8.00 -5.78 11.73
CA VAL A 340 6.72 -5.99 11.09
C VAL A 340 5.62 -5.72 12.11
N VAL A 341 4.68 -4.84 11.74
CA VAL A 341 3.60 -4.37 12.63
C VAL A 341 2.25 -4.64 11.99
N ALA A 342 1.27 -4.95 12.83
CA ALA A 342 -0.10 -5.09 12.41
C ALA A 342 -1.09 -4.61 13.48
N ALA A 343 -2.35 -4.48 13.09
CA ALA A 343 -3.48 -4.19 13.95
C ALA A 343 -4.74 -4.80 13.32
N MET A 344 -5.74 -5.13 14.13
CA MET A 344 -7.02 -5.66 13.65
C MET A 344 -8.09 -4.56 13.68
N PRO A 345 -9.11 -4.60 12.80
CA PRO A 345 -10.32 -3.80 12.95
C PRO A 345 -10.96 -3.97 14.33
N ARG A 346 -11.55 -2.90 14.87
CA ARG A 346 -12.49 -3.03 15.99
C ARG A 346 -13.78 -3.66 15.47
N LYS A 347 -14.28 -4.67 16.19
CA LYS A 347 -15.54 -5.36 15.86
C LYS A 347 -16.74 -4.44 15.99
#